data_AF-A0A7X6Z4A5-F1
#
_entry.id   AF-A0A7X6Z4A5-F1
#
_cell.length_a   1.000
_cell.length_b   1.000
_cell.length_c   1.000
_cell.angle_alpha   90.00
_cell.angle_beta   90.00
_cell.angle_gamma   90.00
#
_symmetry.space_group_name_H-M   'P 1'
#
loop_
_entity.id
_entity.type
_entity.pdbx_description
1 polymer ?
#
loop_
_entity_poly.entity_id
_entity_poly.type
_entity_poly.pdbx_seq_one_letter_code
_entity_poly.pdbx_strand_id
1 'polypeptide(L)'
;MRIPGDKRRRIIDVAVKEFAGYGFASANVNRIAEEAGISVGALYKYFPTKEDLFMYIVEVAAAGISSYVGGIIEADIRLSSKLERLLRLAQDYSRQDPDLIKLYNVFSSENDTARAGIIADKL
;
A
#
# COMPACT_ATOMS: atom_id res chain seq x y z
N MET A 1 -14.98 18.32 -19.70
CA MET A 1 -15.19 16.98 -19.11
C MET A 1 -13.85 16.50 -18.54
N ARG A 2 -13.62 16.66 -17.24
CA ARG A 2 -12.31 16.40 -16.60
C ARG A 2 -12.50 15.33 -15.53
N ILE A 3 -12.26 14.06 -15.87
CA ILE A 3 -12.19 13.00 -14.86
C ILE A 3 -11.03 12.05 -15.20
N PRO A 4 -9.78 12.31 -14.75
CA PRO A 4 -8.78 11.23 -14.74
C PRO A 4 -7.98 11.03 -13.44
N GLY A 5 -8.15 11.83 -12.37
CA GLY A 5 -7.41 11.64 -11.11
C GLY A 5 -8.21 10.92 -10.01
N ASP A 6 -9.45 11.38 -9.79
CA ASP A 6 -10.23 11.01 -8.61
C ASP A 6 -10.65 9.53 -8.58
N LYS A 7 -10.93 8.94 -9.76
CA LYS A 7 -11.32 7.52 -9.85
C LYS A 7 -10.17 6.59 -9.48
N ARG A 8 -8.97 6.83 -10.03
CA ARG A 8 -7.79 6.02 -9.72
C ARG A 8 -7.45 6.09 -8.24
N ARG A 9 -7.53 7.29 -7.66
CA ARG A 9 -7.34 7.49 -6.21
C ARG A 9 -8.35 6.71 -5.38
N ARG A 10 -9.64 6.79 -5.71
CA ARG A 10 -10.68 6.01 -5.02
C ARG A 10 -10.45 4.50 -5.10
N ILE A 11 -10.03 3.97 -6.25
CA ILE A 11 -9.69 2.54 -6.38
C ILE A 11 -8.58 2.18 -5.41
N ILE A 12 -7.53 3.00 -5.33
CA ILE A 12 -6.38 2.76 -4.43
C ILE A 12 -6.83 2.81 -2.97
N ASP A 13 -7.56 3.85 -2.57
CA ASP A 13 -7.99 4.04 -1.18
C ASP A 13 -8.86 2.87 -0.67
N VAL A 14 -9.74 2.36 -1.54
CA VAL A 14 -10.58 1.19 -1.23
C VAL A 14 -9.76 -0.10 -1.23
N ALA A 15 -8.90 -0.29 -2.22
CA ALA A 15 -8.09 -1.49 -2.33
C ALA A 15 -7.11 -1.65 -1.16
N VAL A 16 -6.53 -0.56 -0.67
CA VAL A 16 -5.71 -0.53 0.55
C VAL A 16 -6.47 -1.17 1.71
N LYS A 17 -7.72 -0.75 1.95
CA LYS A 17 -8.55 -1.27 3.04
C LYS A 17 -8.88 -2.74 2.85
N GLU A 18 -9.25 -3.14 1.64
CA GLU A 18 -9.58 -4.54 1.34
C GLU A 18 -8.37 -5.46 1.57
N PHE A 19 -7.19 -5.09 1.04
CA PHE A 19 -5.99 -5.89 1.21
C PHE A 19 -5.47 -5.88 2.65
N ALA A 20 -5.57 -4.76 3.37
CA ALA A 20 -5.20 -4.72 4.78
C ALA A 20 -6.16 -5.52 5.67
N GLY A 21 -7.45 -5.51 5.35
CA GLY A 21 -8.48 -6.24 6.09
C GLY A 21 -8.37 -7.74 5.90
N TYR A 22 -8.23 -8.19 4.65
CA TYR A 22 -8.40 -9.59 4.26
C TYR A 22 -7.11 -10.27 3.76
N GLY A 23 -6.01 -9.53 3.60
CA GLY A 23 -4.78 -10.05 2.99
C GLY A 23 -4.91 -10.26 1.48
N PHE A 24 -3.80 -10.57 0.81
CA PHE A 24 -3.77 -10.72 -0.64
C PHE A 24 -4.72 -11.82 -1.12
N ALA A 25 -4.62 -13.04 -0.58
CA ALA A 25 -5.39 -14.18 -1.05
C ALA A 25 -6.91 -13.95 -0.93
N SER A 26 -7.38 -13.45 0.21
CA SER A 26 -8.82 -13.33 0.49
C SER A 26 -9.45 -12.00 0.08
N ALA A 27 -8.67 -11.01 -0.37
CA ALA A 27 -9.20 -9.76 -0.91
C ALA A 27 -10.05 -9.98 -2.18
N ASN A 28 -11.16 -9.23 -2.30
CA ASN A 28 -12.14 -9.39 -3.37
C ASN A 28 -12.20 -8.15 -4.29
N VAL A 29 -11.78 -8.32 -5.56
CA VAL A 29 -11.76 -7.25 -6.57
C VAL A 29 -13.17 -6.72 -6.89
N ASN A 30 -14.21 -7.54 -6.76
CA ASN A 30 -15.59 -7.09 -6.98
C ASN A 30 -16.02 -6.08 -5.91
N ARG A 31 -15.65 -6.33 -4.64
CA ARG A 31 -15.94 -5.41 -3.54
C ARG A 31 -15.18 -4.09 -3.72
N ILE A 32 -13.91 -4.17 -4.15
CA ILE A 32 -13.12 -2.98 -4.46
C ILE A 32 -13.79 -2.14 -5.56
N ALA A 33 -14.24 -2.76 -6.63
CA ALA A 33 -14.92 -2.07 -7.73
C ALA A 33 -16.24 -1.41 -7.28
N GLU A 34 -17.04 -2.15 -6.51
CA GLU A 34 -18.31 -1.70 -5.94
C GLU A 34 -18.10 -0.46 -5.05
N GLU A 35 -17.23 -0.55 -4.05
CA GLU A 35 -16.93 0.55 -3.12
C GLU A 35 -16.27 1.75 -3.82
N ALA A 36 -15.47 1.52 -4.86
CA ALA A 36 -14.87 2.59 -5.66
C ALA A 36 -15.88 3.25 -6.63
N GLY A 37 -17.10 2.71 -6.75
CA GLY A 37 -18.16 3.22 -7.62
C GLY A 37 -17.86 3.03 -9.11
N ILE A 38 -17.22 1.92 -9.48
CA ILE A 38 -16.88 1.58 -10.87
C ILE A 38 -17.25 0.13 -11.19
N SER A 39 -17.31 -0.21 -12.48
CA SER A 39 -17.43 -1.62 -12.87
C SER A 39 -16.10 -2.36 -12.71
N VAL A 40 -16.17 -3.67 -12.48
CA VAL A 40 -15.00 -4.55 -12.43
C VAL A 40 -14.19 -4.46 -13.73
N GLY A 41 -14.86 -4.44 -14.89
CA GLY A 41 -14.19 -4.23 -16.17
C GLY A 41 -13.50 -2.87 -16.30
N ALA A 42 -14.02 -1.81 -15.64
CA ALA A 42 -13.32 -0.53 -15.57
C ALA A 42 -12.11 -0.59 -14.63
N LEU A 43 -12.20 -1.30 -13.50
CA LEU A 43 -11.08 -1.54 -12.60
C LEU A 43 -9.93 -2.24 -13.34
N TYR A 44 -10.23 -3.30 -14.09
CA TYR A 44 -9.23 -4.04 -14.87
C TYR A 44 -8.59 -3.21 -16.01
N LYS A 45 -9.21 -2.10 -16.44
CA LYS A 45 -8.56 -1.15 -17.35
C LYS A 45 -7.48 -0.30 -16.66
N TYR A 46 -7.60 -0.06 -15.35
CA TYR A 46 -6.58 0.65 -14.58
C TYR A 46 -5.50 -0.30 -14.06
N PHE A 47 -5.89 -1.49 -13.63
CA PHE A 47 -5.02 -2.51 -13.04
C PHE A 47 -5.38 -3.87 -13.66
N PRO A 48 -4.63 -4.36 -14.66
CA PRO A 48 -5.00 -5.54 -15.44
C PRO A 48 -5.23 -6.80 -14.62
N THR A 49 -4.56 -6.93 -13.48
CA THR A 49 -4.68 -8.06 -12.56
C THR A 49 -4.83 -7.61 -11.11
N LYS A 50 -5.22 -8.53 -10.23
CA LYS A 50 -5.28 -8.28 -8.77
C LYS A 50 -3.88 -8.06 -8.21
N GLU A 51 -2.90 -8.75 -8.78
CA GLU A 51 -1.48 -8.69 -8.51
C GLU A 51 -0.91 -7.32 -8.88
N ASP A 52 -1.29 -6.76 -10.05
CA ASP A 52 -0.90 -5.40 -10.45
C ASP A 52 -1.41 -4.34 -9.47
N LEU A 53 -2.68 -4.45 -9.06
CA LEU A 53 -3.26 -3.54 -8.08
C LEU A 53 -2.56 -3.67 -6.72
N PHE A 54 -2.34 -4.90 -6.26
CA PHE A 54 -1.67 -5.17 -5.00
C PHE A 54 -0.23 -4.64 -4.99
N MET A 55 0.56 -4.95 -6.01
CA MET A 55 1.95 -4.49 -6.13
C MET A 55 2.03 -2.97 -6.17
N TYR A 56 1.13 -2.32 -6.91
CA TYR A 56 1.07 -0.87 -6.93
C TYR A 56 0.84 -0.28 -5.52
N ILE A 57 -0.04 -0.88 -4.73
CA ILE A 57 -0.33 -0.44 -3.36
C ILE A 57 0.88 -0.65 -2.44
N VAL A 58 1.55 -1.81 -2.55
CA VAL A 58 2.77 -2.11 -1.80
C VAL A 58 3.88 -1.09 -2.13
N GLU A 59 4.07 -0.76 -3.40
CA GLU A 59 5.05 0.24 -3.84
C GLU A 59 4.74 1.62 -3.27
N VAL A 60 3.48 2.05 -3.28
CA VAL A 60 3.06 3.32 -2.67
C VAL A 60 3.33 3.32 -1.17
N ALA A 61 3.03 2.22 -0.47
CA ALA A 61 3.32 2.08 0.96
C ALA A 61 4.82 2.19 1.25
N ALA A 62 5.63 1.44 0.50
CA ALA A 62 7.08 1.44 0.65
C ALA A 62 7.71 2.81 0.35
N ALA A 63 7.25 3.49 -0.71
CA ALA A 63 7.72 4.82 -1.08
C ALA A 63 7.38 5.86 0.01
N GLY A 64 6.17 5.78 0.59
CA GLY A 64 5.78 6.61 1.72
C GLY A 64 6.73 6.44 2.90
N ILE A 65 6.88 5.20 3.38
CA ILE A 65 7.76 4.88 4.52
C ILE A 65 9.20 5.35 4.25
N SER A 66 9.75 5.04 3.08
CA SER A 66 11.10 5.44 2.68
C SER A 66 11.27 6.96 2.70
N SER A 67 10.29 7.71 2.19
CA SER A 67 10.33 9.18 2.20
C SER A 67 10.32 9.76 3.61
N TYR A 68 9.46 9.26 4.52
CA TYR A 68 9.42 9.74 5.90
C TYR A 68 10.70 9.38 6.67
N VAL A 69 11.21 8.16 6.51
CA VAL A 69 12.46 7.71 7.15
C VAL A 69 13.66 8.51 6.61
N GLY A 70 13.75 8.66 5.29
CA GLY A 70 14.78 9.46 4.62
C GLY A 70 14.79 10.91 5.12
N GLY A 71 13.62 11.55 5.21
CA GLY A 71 13.51 12.92 5.74
C GLY A 71 13.97 13.05 7.20
N ILE A 72 13.79 12.03 8.04
CA ILE A 72 14.32 12.02 9.41
C ILE A 72 15.84 11.84 9.42
N ILE A 73 16.36 10.94 8.57
CA ILE A 73 17.80 10.65 8.47
C ILE A 73 18.57 11.84 7.91
N GLU A 74 18.03 12.53 6.92
CA GLU A 74 18.66 13.68 6.26
C GLU A 74 18.55 14.97 7.08
N ALA A 75 17.59 15.06 8.00
CA ALA A 75 17.42 16.23 8.85
C ALA A 75 18.70 16.57 9.62
N ASP A 76 19.10 17.84 9.61
CA ASP A 76 20.23 18.34 10.40
C ASP A 76 19.82 18.53 11.87
N ILE A 77 19.63 17.39 12.55
CA ILE A 77 19.27 17.29 13.96
C ILE A 77 20.12 16.22 14.64
N ARG A 78 20.20 16.28 15.97
CA ARG A 78 20.95 15.31 16.77
C ARG A 78 20.46 13.88 16.53
N LEU A 79 21.38 12.90 16.58
CA LEU A 79 21.06 11.48 16.44
C LEU A 79 19.99 11.01 17.42
N SER A 80 20.04 11.45 18.69
CA SER A 80 19.03 11.12 19.69
C SER A 80 17.63 11.57 19.27
N SER A 81 17.52 12.75 18.65
CA SER A 81 16.25 13.27 18.11
C SER A 81 15.78 12.50 16.87
N LYS A 82 16.71 12.00 16.03
CA LYS A 82 16.37 11.08 14.94
C LYS A 82 15.81 9.77 15.48
N LEU A 83 16.48 9.16 16.46
CA LEU A 83 16.02 7.94 17.12
C LEU A 83 14.64 8.12 17.76
N GLU A 84 14.43 9.22 18.49
CA GLU A 84 13.12 9.54 19.05
C GLU A 84 12.06 9.65 17.96
N ARG A 85 12.35 10.35 16.86
CA ARG A 85 11.42 10.49 15.74
C ARG A 85 11.13 9.17 15.04
N LEU A 86 12.12 8.30 14.85
CA LEU A 86 11.92 6.96 14.27
C LEU A 86 11.10 6.06 15.19
N LEU A 87 11.32 6.12 16.51
CA LEU A 87 10.53 5.37 17.49
C LEU A 87 9.10 5.89 17.55
N ARG A 88 8.89 7.20 17.53
CA ARG A 88 7.56 7.81 17.41
C ARG A 88 6.90 7.45 16.08
N LEU A 89 7.64 7.44 14.98
CA LEU A 89 7.15 6.99 13.69
C LEU A 89 6.60 5.56 13.83
N ALA A 90 7.39 4.64 14.38
CA ALA A 90 6.95 3.27 14.61
C ALA A 90 5.69 3.16 15.52
N GLN A 91 5.55 4.05 16.51
CA GLN A 91 4.41 4.07 17.45
C GLN A 91 3.15 4.74 16.87
N ASP A 92 3.29 5.91 16.25
CA ASP A 92 2.20 6.74 15.75
C ASP A 92 1.69 6.24 14.38
N TYR A 93 2.54 5.61 13.56
CA TYR A 93 2.09 5.02 12.29
C TYR A 93 1.13 3.85 12.46
N SER A 94 1.22 3.12 13.59
CA SER A 94 0.21 2.12 13.93
C SER A 94 -1.19 2.73 14.17
N ARG A 95 -1.29 4.04 14.39
CA ARG A 95 -2.53 4.72 14.75
C ARG A 95 -3.14 5.58 13.64
N GLN A 96 -2.32 6.15 12.75
CA GLN A 96 -2.79 7.10 11.73
C GLN A 96 -3.16 6.45 10.39
N ASP A 97 -2.44 5.42 9.96
CA ASP A 97 -2.73 4.69 8.71
C ASP A 97 -2.44 3.19 8.89
N PRO A 98 -3.27 2.51 9.72
CA PRO A 98 -3.02 1.12 10.11
C PRO A 98 -3.05 0.17 8.92
N ASP A 99 -3.80 0.50 7.87
CA ASP A 99 -4.03 -0.40 6.74
C ASP A 99 -2.81 -0.51 5.83
N LEU A 100 -2.18 0.61 5.44
CA LEU A 100 -0.97 0.60 4.61
C LEU A 100 0.22 -0.05 5.33
N ILE A 101 0.36 0.15 6.64
CA ILE A 101 1.43 -0.46 7.43
C ILE A 101 1.17 -1.93 7.69
N LYS A 102 -0.07 -2.33 7.98
CA LYS A 102 -0.44 -3.74 8.08
C LYS A 102 -0.16 -4.44 6.76
N LEU A 103 -0.46 -3.80 5.63
CA LEU A 103 -0.18 -4.35 4.31
C LEU A 103 1.33 -4.48 4.04
N TYR A 104 2.14 -3.46 4.35
CA TYR A 104 3.59 -3.55 4.24
C TYR A 104 4.19 -4.62 5.18
N ASN A 105 3.71 -4.71 6.42
CA ASN A 105 4.16 -5.69 7.40
C ASN A 105 3.72 -7.11 7.01
N VAL A 106 2.49 -7.32 6.57
CA VAL A 106 2.02 -8.61 6.04
C VAL A 106 2.86 -8.99 4.83
N PHE A 107 3.11 -8.07 3.90
CA PHE A 107 3.95 -8.35 2.74
C PHE A 107 5.43 -8.62 3.06
N SER A 108 5.99 -7.99 4.09
CA SER A 108 7.39 -8.18 4.50
C SER A 108 7.59 -9.30 5.52
N SER A 109 6.53 -9.75 6.20
CA SER A 109 6.55 -10.85 7.19
C SER A 109 5.96 -12.16 6.65
N GLU A 110 5.09 -12.11 5.65
CA GLU A 110 4.82 -13.27 4.80
C GLU A 110 6.12 -13.56 4.03
N ASN A 111 6.90 -14.50 4.59
CA ASN A 111 8.13 -15.05 4.06
C ASN A 111 8.11 -15.10 2.53
N ASP A 112 9.27 -14.79 1.94
CA ASP A 112 9.70 -14.82 0.53
C ASP A 112 8.82 -15.50 -0.53
N THR A 113 8.02 -16.51 -0.22
CA THR A 113 7.09 -17.23 -1.12
C THR A 113 6.02 -16.38 -1.81
N ALA A 114 5.30 -15.49 -1.10
CA ALA A 114 4.27 -14.65 -1.76
C ALA A 114 4.93 -13.60 -2.67
N ARG A 115 6.05 -13.05 -2.19
CA ARG A 115 6.91 -12.09 -2.91
C ARG A 115 7.56 -12.72 -4.15
N ALA A 116 8.11 -13.93 -4.00
CA ALA A 116 8.75 -14.70 -5.06
C ALA A 116 7.74 -15.19 -6.10
N GLY A 117 6.55 -15.64 -5.71
CA GLY A 117 5.50 -16.03 -6.66
C GLY A 117 5.04 -14.87 -7.54
N ILE A 118 4.78 -13.70 -6.93
CA ILE A 118 4.31 -12.52 -7.66
C ILE A 118 5.41 -11.91 -8.56
N ILE A 119 6.67 -11.93 -8.11
CA ILE A 119 7.81 -11.45 -8.91
C ILE A 119 8.18 -12.45 -10.01
N ALA A 120 8.08 -13.76 -9.76
CA ALA A 120 8.40 -14.80 -10.74
C ALA A 120 7.41 -14.84 -11.93
N ASP A 121 6.13 -14.54 -11.71
CA ASP A 121 5.12 -14.48 -12.78
C ASP A 121 5.24 -13.24 -13.69
N LYS A 122 6.12 -12.28 -13.33
CA LYS A 122 6.32 -11.02 -14.06
C LYS A 122 7.70 -10.89 -14.74
N LEU A 123 8.55 -11.91 -14.65
CA LEU A 123 9.83 -12.03 -15.36
C LEU A 123 9.72 -13.05 -16.49
#